data_AF-A0A3D5EMM7-F1
#
_entry.id   AF-A0A3D5EMM7-F1
#
_cell.length_a   1.000
_cell.length_b   1.000
_cell.length_c   1.000
_cell.angle_alpha   90.00
_cell.angle_beta   90.00
_cell.angle_gamma   90.00
#
_symmetry.space_group_name_H-M   'P 1'
#
loop_
_entity.id
_entity.type
_entity.pdbx_description
1 polymer ?
#
loop_
_entity_poly.entity_id
_entity_poly.type
_entity_poly.pdbx_seq_one_letter_code
_entity_poly.pdbx_strand_id
1 'polypeptide(L)' 'MVQKSLPRRAVKYAVISSSIIMLLVLYAMLTREVVGTPLEIAFRLVVSAIGVFGAMWLVFIFYLFTNPDAEKPREKDF' A
#
# COMPACT_ATOMS: atom_id res chain seq x y z
N MET A 1 3.54 -9.71 24.69
CA MET A 1 3.04 -8.73 23.68
C MET A 1 1.91 -9.41 22.91
N VAL A 2 0.70 -8.86 22.91
CA VAL A 2 -0.43 -9.46 22.16
C VAL A 2 -0.13 -9.33 20.65
N GLN A 3 0.11 -10.46 19.96
CA GLN A 3 0.29 -10.45 18.51
C GLN A 3 -1.00 -9.92 17.86
N LYS A 4 -0.92 -8.76 17.19
CA LYS A 4 -2.04 -8.20 16.42
C LYS A 4 -2.39 -9.16 15.27
N SER A 5 -3.67 -9.20 14.90
CA SER A 5 -4.14 -10.03 13.78
C SER A 5 -3.40 -9.69 12.47
N LEU A 6 -3.16 -10.70 11.63
CA LEU A 6 -2.46 -10.57 10.34
C LEU A 6 -3.00 -9.41 9.47
N PRO A 7 -4.32 -9.21 9.33
CA PRO A 7 -4.86 -8.12 8.52
C PRO A 7 -4.48 -6.74 9.07
N ARG A 8 -4.44 -6.58 10.40
CA ARG A 8 -4.04 -5.33 11.07
C ARG A 8 -2.56 -5.03 10.90
N ARG A 9 -1.71 -6.06 10.89
CA ARG A 9 -0.26 -5.94 10.65
C ARG A 9 0.01 -5.50 9.21
N ALA A 10 -0.68 -6.11 8.25
CA ALA A 10 -0.58 -5.77 6.83
C ALA A 10 -0.94 -4.30 6.52
N VAL A 11 -1.84 -3.67 7.28
CA VAL A 11 -2.27 -2.26 7.05
C VAL A 11 -1.07 -1.30 7.00
N LYS A 12 -0.12 -1.43 7.93
CA LYS A 12 1.03 -0.50 7.99
C LYS A 12 1.83 -0.52 6.68
N TYR A 13 2.13 -1.71 6.18
CA TYR A 13 2.89 -1.88 4.95
C TYR A 13 2.09 -1.49 3.71
N ALA A 14 0.80 -1.82 3.70
CA ALA A 14 -0.13 -1.43 2.64
C ALA A 14 -0.21 0.10 2.51
N VAL A 15 -0.40 0.83 3.62
CA VAL A 15 -0.44 2.30 3.62
C VAL A 15 0.87 2.89 3.11
N ILE A 16 2.02 2.43 3.62
CA ILE A 16 3.33 2.98 3.22
C ILE A 16 3.57 2.74 1.72
N SER A 17 3.42 1.50 1.25
CA SER A 17 3.64 1.14 -0.16
C SER A 17 2.65 1.82 -1.10
N SER A 18 1.36 1.85 -0.75
CA SER A 18 0.35 2.52 -1.56
C SER A 18 0.61 4.03 -1.64
N SER A 19 1.10 4.65 -0.56
CA SER A 19 1.44 6.08 -0.57
C SER A 19 2.58 6.39 -1.55
N ILE A 20 3.62 5.55 -1.58
CA ILE A 20 4.73 5.70 -2.54
C ILE A 20 4.23 5.56 -3.97
N ILE A 21 3.40 4.54 -4.25
CA ILE A 21 2.81 4.33 -5.57
C ILE A 21 1.95 5.54 -5.97
N MET A 22 1.10 6.04 -5.07
CA MET A 22 0.25 7.19 -5.35
C MET A 22 1.06 8.47 -5.59
N LEU A 23 2.18 8.67 -4.91
CA LEU A 23 3.10 9.78 -5.20
C LEU A 23 3.65 9.71 -6.63
N LEU A 24 4.01 8.51 -7.10
CA LEU A 24 4.47 8.31 -8.48
C LEU A 24 3.34 8.55 -9.48
N VAL A 25 2.10 8.16 -9.17
CA VAL A 25 0.92 8.45 -10.00
C VAL A 25 0.68 9.94 -10.08
N LEU A 26 0.73 10.66 -8.95
CA LEU A 26 0.60 12.12 -8.92
C LEU A 26 1.70 12.80 -9.74
N TYR A 27 2.95 12.35 -9.59
CA TYR A 27 4.05 12.86 -10.41
C TYR A 27 3.84 12.61 -11.90
N ALA A 28 3.35 11.42 -12.28
CA ALA A 28 3.02 11.11 -13.67
C ALA A 28 1.90 12.01 -14.21
N MET A 29 0.90 12.33 -13.38
CA MET A 29 -0.17 13.26 -13.76
C MET A 29 0.32 14.70 -13.93
N LEU A 30 1.36 15.12 -13.21
CA LEU A 30 1.95 16.45 -13.36
C LEU A 30 2.87 16.57 -14.60
N THR A 31 3.45 15.46 -15.04
CA THR A 31 4.46 15.43 -16.12
C THR A 31 3.92 14.96 -17.46
N ARG A 32 2.70 14.41 -17.50
CA ARG A 32 2.06 13.86 -18.70
C ARG A 32 0.71 14.51 -18.92
N GLU A 33 0.26 14.55 -20.17
CA GLU A 33 -1.10 14.96 -20.48
C GLU A 33 -2.11 13.98 -19.86
N VAL A 34 -3.00 14.50 -19.01
CA VAL A 34 -4.08 13.72 -18.40
C VAL A 34 -5.36 14.03 -19.16
N VAL A 35 -5.94 12.99 -19.76
CA VAL A 35 -7.17 13.10 -20.55
C VAL A 35 -8.40 12.97 -19.66
N GLY A 36 -9.31 13.94 -19.74
CA GLY A 36 -10.61 13.91 -19.09
C GLY A 36 -10.96 15.23 -18.42
N THR A 37 -12.20 15.33 -17.93
CA THR A 37 -12.61 16.47 -17.09
C THR A 37 -11.98 16.38 -15.70
N PRO A 38 -11.82 17.50 -14.97
CA PRO A 38 -11.29 17.46 -13.60
C PRO A 38 -12.01 16.47 -12.67
N LEU A 39 -13.32 16.31 -12.84
CA LEU A 39 -14.13 15.38 -12.06
C LEU A 39 -13.82 13.91 -12.38
N GLU A 40 -13.68 13.56 -13.66
CA GLU A 40 -13.28 12.21 -14.09
C GLU A 40 -11.89 11.84 -13.58
N ILE A 41 -10.96 12.80 -13.63
CA ILE A 41 -9.60 12.64 -13.15
C ILE A 41 -9.62 12.38 -11.64
N ALA A 42 -10.36 13.18 -10.87
CA ALA A 42 -10.51 13.00 -9.43
C ALA A 42 -11.12 11.64 -9.08
N PHE A 43 -12.16 11.21 -9.81
CA PHE A 43 -12.79 9.91 -9.61
C PHE A 43 -11.82 8.75 -9.88
N ARG A 44 -11.10 8.79 -11.01
CA ARG A 44 -10.09 7.78 -11.34
C ARG A 44 -8.97 7.72 -10.30
N LEU A 45 -8.57 8.87 -9.75
CA LEU A 45 -7.57 8.93 -8.70
C LEU A 45 -8.04 8.24 -7.42
N VAL A 46 -9.28 8.47 -6.99
CA VAL A 46 -9.87 7.81 -5.81
C VAL A 46 -9.99 6.30 -6.04
N VAL A 47 -10.52 5.87 -7.18
CA VAL A 47 -10.64 4.44 -7.52
C VAL A 47 -9.27 3.77 -7.55
N SER A 48 -8.28 4.43 -8.14
CA SER A 48 -6.89 3.93 -8.19
C SER A 48 -6.29 3.83 -6.80
N ALA A 49 -6.51 4.82 -5.92
CA ALA A 49 -6.03 4.79 -4.55
C ALA A 49 -6.59 3.60 -3.76
N ILE A 50 -7.90 3.35 -3.87
CA ILE A 50 -8.57 2.21 -3.22
C ILE A 50 -8.04 0.89 -3.81
N GLY A 51 -7.93 0.80 -5.14
CA GLY A 51 -7.44 -0.40 -5.83
C GLY A 51 -6.00 -0.74 -5.45
N VAL A 52 -5.11 0.23 -5.47
CA VAL A 52 -3.70 0.06 -5.09
C VAL A 52 -3.58 -0.33 -3.62
N PHE A 53 -4.30 0.35 -2.72
CA PHE A 53 -4.30 0.03 -1.30
C PHE A 53 -4.79 -1.41 -1.05
N GLY A 54 -5.92 -1.79 -1.65
CA GLY A 54 -6.49 -3.13 -1.52
C GLY A 54 -5.54 -4.21 -2.06
N ALA A 55 -4.91 -3.97 -3.22
CA ALA A 55 -3.93 -4.88 -3.79
C ALA A 55 -2.71 -5.06 -2.88
N MET A 56 -2.11 -3.96 -2.40
CA MET A 56 -0.97 -4.03 -1.48
C MET A 56 -1.34 -4.69 -0.16
N TRP A 57 -2.53 -4.41 0.37
CA TRP A 57 -3.03 -5.04 1.58
C TRP A 57 -3.14 -6.57 1.45
N LEU A 58 -3.68 -7.07 0.33
CA LEU A 58 -3.73 -8.51 0.05
C LEU A 58 -2.32 -9.12 -0.08
N VAL A 59 -1.41 -8.44 -0.79
CA VAL A 59 -0.01 -8.87 -0.92
C VAL A 59 0.65 -9.00 0.45
N PHE A 60 0.49 -8.01 1.33
CA PHE A 60 1.09 -8.06 2.67
C PHE A 60 0.40 -9.04 3.61
N ILE A 61 -0.91 -9.29 3.46
CA ILE A 61 -1.58 -10.39 4.15
C ILE A 61 -0.93 -11.72 3.76
N PHE A 62 -0.75 -11.97 2.46
CA PHE A 62 -0.15 -13.21 1.98
C PHE A 62 1.32 -13.34 2.40
N TYR A 63 2.07 -12.25 2.34
CA TYR A 63 3.46 -12.21 2.80
C TYR A 63 3.58 -12.52 4.29
N LEU A 64 2.75 -11.90 5.14
CA LEU A 64 2.78 -12.15 6.58
C LEU A 64 2.20 -13.52 6.96
N PHE A 65 1.30 -14.08 6.14
CA PHE A 65 0.83 -15.45 6.30
C PHE A 65 1.96 -16.46 6.05
N THR A 66 2.75 -16.24 5.00
CA THR A 66 3.92 -17.09 4.66
C THR A 66 5.14 -16.81 5.55
N ASN A 67 5.27 -15.59 6.09
CA ASN A 67 6.37 -15.14 6.93
C ASN A 67 5.85 -14.50 8.25
N PRO A 68 5.28 -15.30 9.17
CA PRO A 68 4.62 -14.79 10.37
C PRO A 68 5.56 -13.99 11.29
N ASP A 69 6.85 -14.32 11.24
CA ASP A 69 7.91 -13.76 12.08
C ASP A 69 8.65 -12.56 11.46
N ALA A 70 8.24 -12.10 10.28
CA ALA A 70 8.89 -10.98 9.59
C ALA A 70 8.91 -9.65 10.37
N GLU A 71 8.08 -9.52 11.41
CA GLU A 71 8.06 -8.35 12.30
C GLU A 71 8.80 -8.55 13.62
N LYS A 72 9.30 -9.76 13.91
CA LYS A 72 10.11 -9.96 15.12
C LYS A 72 11.42 -9.17 14.93
N PRO A 73 11.87 -8.41 15.94
CA PRO A 73 13.19 -7.82 15.89
C PRO A 73 14.18 -8.96 15.66
N ARG A 74 15.03 -8.83 14.63
CA ARG A 74 16.12 -9.78 14.38
C ARG A 74 16.88 -9.86 15.70
N GLU A 75 16.88 -11.01 16.36
CA GLU A 75 17.77 -11.22 17.50
C GLU A 75 19.16 -10.89 16.97
N LYS A 76 19.73 -9.80 17.49
CA LYS A 76 21.12 -9.47 17.27
C LYS A 76 21.87 -10.43 18.18
N ASP A 77 22.09 -11.64 17.69
CA ASP A 77 23.05 -12.56 18.28
C ASP A 77 24.44 -11.94 18.07
N PHE A 78 24.85 -11.11 19.03
CA PHE A 78 26.23 -10.72 19.28
C PHE A 78 26.63 -11.25 20.65
#